data_AF-A0A9Q0ZG89-F1
#
_entry.id   AF-A0A9Q0ZG89-F1
#
_cell.length_a   1.000
_cell.length_b   1.000
_cell.length_c   1.000
_cell.angle_alpha   90.00
_cell.angle_beta   90.00
_cell.angle_gamma   90.00
#
_symmetry.space_group_name_H-M   'P 1'
#
loop_
_entity.id
_entity.type
_entity.pdbx_description
1 polymer ?
#
loop_
_entity_poly.entity_id
_entity_poly.type
_entity_poly.pdbx_seq_one_letter_code
_entity_poly.pdbx_strand_id
1 'polypeptide(L)'
;MVVSKALVAKIDRPMGIVSFQVAKDSNDILNSWAMNLEKLLDLVEKGCHQIHKETMVHKAALKAVMDLRTVVYFWHMLYHWQGPNGLCL
;
A
#
# COMPACT_ATOMS: atom_id res chain seq x y z
N MET A 1 -26.24 20.35 29.75
CA MET A 1 -25.24 19.78 28.81
C MET A 1 -24.16 18.99 29.52
N VAL A 2 -23.19 19.59 30.23
CA VAL A 2 -22.15 18.82 30.95
C VAL A 2 -22.70 18.12 32.21
N VAL A 3 -23.52 18.82 33.00
CA VAL A 3 -24.21 18.27 34.19
C VAL A 3 -25.24 17.19 33.82
N SER A 4 -25.83 17.31 32.62
CA SER A 4 -26.77 16.34 32.06
C SER A 4 -26.08 15.10 31.48
N LYS A 5 -24.74 14.96 31.63
CA LYS A 5 -23.88 13.91 31.02
C LYS A 5 -23.94 13.80 29.49
N ALA A 6 -24.55 14.76 28.79
CA ALA A 6 -24.59 14.76 27.33
C ALA A 6 -23.21 15.04 26.70
N LEU A 7 -22.30 15.68 27.44
CA LEU A 7 -20.91 15.93 27.05
C LEU A 7 -19.99 15.76 28.26
N VAL A 8 -18.87 15.07 28.08
CA VAL A 8 -17.81 14.97 29.09
C VAL A 8 -16.85 16.14 28.90
N ALA A 9 -16.77 17.02 29.89
CA ALA A 9 -15.86 18.16 29.88
C ALA A 9 -15.44 18.52 31.30
N LYS A 10 -14.16 18.85 31.48
CA LYS A 10 -13.58 19.38 32.71
C LYS A 10 -13.36 20.89 32.54
N ILE A 11 -14.00 21.69 33.40
CA ILE A 11 -13.96 23.16 33.33
C ILE A 11 -13.12 23.67 34.50
N ASP A 12 -12.02 24.36 34.19
CA ASP A 12 -11.16 25.05 35.15
C ASP A 12 -11.46 26.55 35.09
N ARG A 13 -12.23 27.06 36.06
CA ARG A 13 -12.74 28.45 36.04
C ARG A 13 -11.69 29.50 36.39
N PRO A 14 -10.80 29.31 37.38
CA PRO A 14 -9.70 30.23 37.66
C PRO A 14 -8.75 30.44 36.48
N MET A 15 -8.48 29.38 35.71
CA MET A 15 -7.60 29.45 34.54
C MET A 15 -8.34 29.67 33.21
N GLY A 16 -9.67 29.58 33.19
CA GLY A 16 -10.49 29.75 31.98
C GLY A 16 -10.37 28.62 30.94
N ILE A 17 -9.85 27.44 31.31
CA ILE A 17 -9.59 26.33 30.40
C ILE A 17 -10.73 25.31 30.46
N VAL A 18 -11.16 24.82 29.29
CA VAL A 18 -12.13 23.72 29.17
C VAL A 18 -11.47 22.56 28.42
N SER A 19 -11.36 21.40 29.07
CA SER A 19 -10.86 20.17 28.46
C SER A 19 -12.00 19.20 28.17
N PHE A 20 -12.14 18.79 26.92
CA PHE A 20 -13.16 17.81 26.47
C PHE A 20 -12.64 16.37 26.45
N GLN A 21 -11.53 16.11 27.14
CA GLN A 21 -10.95 14.79 27.21
C GLN A 21 -11.50 14.05 28.42
N VAL A 22 -11.91 12.81 28.21
CA VAL A 22 -12.13 11.87 29.31
C VAL A 22 -10.78 11.62 29.98
N ALA A 23 -10.74 11.60 31.31
CA ALA A 23 -9.55 11.18 32.03
C ALA A 23 -9.23 9.74 31.60
N LYS A 24 -8.17 9.58 30.81
CA LYS A 24 -7.71 8.26 30.38
C LYS A 24 -6.94 7.64 31.53
N ASP A 25 -7.31 6.42 31.90
CA ASP A 25 -6.49 5.65 32.82
C ASP A 25 -5.18 5.26 32.14
N SER A 26 -4.14 5.00 32.94
CA SER A 26 -2.87 4.49 32.42
C SER A 26 -3.08 3.21 31.58
N ASN A 27 -4.05 2.37 31.96
CA ASN A 27 -4.42 1.18 31.18
C ASN A 27 -5.02 1.53 29.82
N ASP A 28 -5.90 2.54 29.72
CA ASP A 28 -6.49 2.95 28.44
C ASP A 28 -5.44 3.46 27.46
N ILE A 29 -4.44 4.18 27.98
CA ILE A 29 -3.31 4.65 27.19
C ILE A 29 -2.52 3.43 26.70
N LEU A 30 -2.12 2.52 27.58
CA LEU A 30 -1.35 1.33 27.23
C LEU A 30 -2.10 0.45 26.21
N ASN A 31 -3.40 0.24 26.39
CA ASN A 31 -4.23 -0.52 25.47
C ASN A 31 -4.33 0.18 24.10
N SER A 32 -4.49 1.51 24.07
CA SER A 32 -4.46 2.26 22.82
C SER A 32 -3.12 2.14 22.09
N TRP A 33 -2.00 2.13 22.83
CA TRP A 33 -0.67 1.93 22.27
C TRP A 33 -0.51 0.53 21.69
N ALA A 34 -0.94 -0.50 22.42
CA ALA A 34 -0.91 -1.88 21.95
C ALA A 34 -1.72 -2.05 20.66
N MET A 35 -2.95 -1.53 20.60
CA MET A 35 -3.77 -1.58 19.39
C MET A 35 -3.15 -0.83 18.20
N ASN A 36 -2.44 0.27 18.45
CA ASN A 36 -1.75 1.01 17.38
C ASN A 36 -0.57 0.22 16.82
N LEU A 37 0.17 -0.50 17.67
CA LEU A 37 1.26 -1.39 17.23
C LEU A 37 0.73 -2.56 16.40
N GLU A 38 -0.39 -3.17 16.81
CA GLU A 38 -1.03 -4.24 16.04
C GLU A 38 -1.44 -3.75 14.64
N LYS A 39 -2.09 -2.58 14.55
CA LYS A 39 -2.46 -1.97 13.27
C LYS A 39 -1.26 -1.66 12.39
N LEU A 40 -0.16 -1.21 13.00
CA LEU A 40 1.08 -0.94 12.27
C LEU A 40 1.62 -2.22 11.63
N LEU A 41 1.67 -3.32 12.39
CA LEU A 41 2.18 -4.60 11.89
C LEU A 41 1.28 -5.18 10.79
N ASP A 42 -0.04 -5.10 10.92
CA ASP A 42 -1.00 -5.51 9.89
C ASP A 42 -0.81 -4.72 8.59
N LEU A 43 -0.56 -3.40 8.66
CA LEU A 43 -0.27 -2.59 7.49
C LEU A 43 1.04 -2.98 6.81
N VAL A 44 2.09 -3.28 7.59
CA VAL A 44 3.38 -3.75 7.07
C VAL A 44 3.23 -5.10 6.37
N GLU A 45 2.50 -6.04 6.97
CA GLU A 45 2.25 -7.35 6.38
C GLU A 45 1.47 -7.23 5.06
N LYS A 46 0.39 -6.43 5.05
CA LYS A 46 -0.36 -6.13 3.83
C LYS A 46 0.50 -5.50 2.74
N GLY A 47 1.38 -4.56 3.12
CA GLY A 47 2.35 -3.95 2.20
C GLY A 47 3.29 -4.98 1.58
N CYS A 48 3.85 -5.88 2.39
CA CYS A 48 4.70 -6.97 1.91
C CYS A 48 3.94 -7.89 0.94
N HIS A 49 2.71 -8.28 1.28
CA HIS A 49 1.87 -9.12 0.42
C HIS A 49 1.56 -8.44 -0.93
N GLN A 50 1.20 -7.15 -0.91
CA GLN A 50 0.97 -6.37 -2.13
C GLN A 50 2.22 -6.32 -3.01
N ILE A 51 3.39 -6.01 -2.43
CA ILE A 51 4.66 -5.97 -3.17
C ILE A 51 4.97 -7.34 -3.80
N HIS A 52 4.77 -8.42 -3.05
CA HIS A 52 4.99 -9.77 -3.57
C HIS A 52 4.07 -10.07 -4.75
N LYS A 53 2.79 -9.74 -4.62
CA LYS A 53 1.79 -9.91 -5.70
C LYS A 53 2.18 -9.12 -6.95
N GLU A 54 2.49 -7.83 -6.82
CA GLU A 54 2.90 -6.98 -7.94
C GLU A 54 4.19 -7.48 -8.60
N THR A 55 5.18 -7.91 -7.80
CA THR A 55 6.42 -8.51 -8.31
C THR A 55 6.14 -9.76 -9.15
N MET A 56 5.19 -10.60 -8.73
CA MET A 56 4.82 -11.80 -9.48
C MET A 56 4.10 -11.46 -10.80
N VAL A 57 3.20 -10.47 -10.80
CA VAL A 57 2.54 -9.98 -12.02
C VAL A 57 3.56 -9.42 -13.00
N HIS A 58 4.48 -8.57 -12.52
CA HIS A 58 5.51 -7.97 -13.35
C HIS A 58 6.49 -9.02 -13.90
N LYS A 59 6.88 -10.02 -13.09
CA LYS A 59 7.70 -11.16 -13.55
C LYS A 59 6.98 -12.01 -14.59
N ALA A 60 5.67 -12.25 -14.44
CA ALA A 60 4.87 -12.97 -15.42
C ALA A 60 4.73 -12.19 -16.73
N ALA A 61 4.50 -10.88 -16.65
CA ALA A 61 4.47 -9.99 -17.81
C ALA A 61 5.81 -9.96 -18.55
N LEU A 62 6.93 -9.86 -17.82
CA LEU A 62 8.27 -9.93 -18.41
C LEU A 62 8.55 -11.29 -19.06
N LYS A 63 8.12 -12.40 -18.45
CA LYS A 63 8.22 -13.73 -19.08
C LYS A 63 7.38 -13.86 -20.35
N ALA A 64 6.18 -13.26 -20.38
CA ALA A 64 5.34 -13.25 -21.57
C ALA A 64 5.93 -12.37 -22.69
N VAL A 65 6.58 -11.25 -22.34
CA VAL A 65 7.29 -10.38 -23.30
C VAL A 65 8.58 -11.02 -23.81
N MET A 66 9.28 -11.80 -22.98
CA MET A 66 10.48 -12.55 -23.35
C MET A 66 10.19 -13.94 -23.96
N ASP A 67 8.94 -14.27 -24.27
CA ASP A 67 8.62 -15.55 -24.90
C ASP A 67 9.39 -15.70 -26.22
N LEU A 68 10.09 -16.82 -26.38
CA LEU A 68 10.89 -17.14 -27.57
C LEU A 68 10.05 -17.06 -28.84
N ARG A 69 8.72 -17.21 -28.75
CA ARG A 69 7.81 -16.93 -29.88
C ARG A 69 7.97 -15.51 -30.39
N THR A 70 8.02 -14.47 -29.57
CA THR A 70 8.14 -13.08 -30.05
C THR A 70 9.46 -12.85 -30.75
N VAL A 71 10.56 -13.40 -30.22
CA VAL A 71 11.90 -13.33 -30.85
C VAL A 71 11.93 -14.12 -32.17
N VAL A 72 11.32 -15.31 -32.21
CA VAL A 72 11.21 -16.12 -33.42
C VAL A 72 10.27 -15.50 -34.45
N TYR A 73 9.16 -14.87 -34.04
CA TYR A 73 8.26 -14.12 -34.92
C TYR A 73 8.96 -12.90 -35.50
N PHE A 74 9.70 -12.13 -34.69
CA PHE A 74 10.51 -11.01 -35.20
C PHE A 74 11.63 -11.50 -36.11
N TRP A 75 12.31 -12.59 -35.77
CA TRP A 75 13.37 -13.16 -36.61
C TRP A 75 12.82 -13.70 -37.93
N HIS A 76 11.69 -14.40 -37.91
CA HIS A 76 11.01 -14.91 -39.11
C HIS A 76 10.42 -13.77 -39.94
N MET A 77 9.90 -12.71 -39.32
CA MET A 77 9.44 -11.50 -40.00
C MET A 77 10.61 -10.74 -40.63
N LEU A 78 11.78 -10.70 -39.99
CA LEU A 78 13.03 -10.14 -40.56
C LEU A 78 13.53 -11.01 -41.73
N TYR A 79 13.55 -12.33 -41.57
CA TYR A 79 13.97 -13.27 -42.62
C TYR A 79 13.04 -13.25 -43.83
N HIS A 80 11.73 -13.07 -43.62
CA HIS A 80 10.74 -12.97 -44.68
C HIS A 80 10.69 -11.57 -45.33
N TRP A 81 11.24 -10.53 -44.67
CA TRP A 81 11.46 -9.21 -45.27
C TRP A 81 12.73 -9.14 -46.13
N GLN A 82 13.62 -10.12 -46.00
CA GLN A 82 14.79 -10.28 -46.86
C GLN A 82 14.42 -11.15 -48.07
N GLY A 83 13.73 -10.54 -49.04
CA GLY A 83 13.45 -11.17 -50.33
C GLY A 83 14.72 -11.55 -51.10
N PRO A 84 14.65 -12.49 -52.07
CA PRO A 84 15.80 -13.15 -52.71
C PRO A 84 16.71 -12.27 -53.59
N ASN A 85 16.50 -10.96 -53.61
CA ASN A 85 17.34 -10.03 -54.36
C ASN A 85 17.99 -9.07 -53.37
N GLY A 86 19.14 -9.45 -52.84
CA GLY A 86 19.97 -8.61 -51.99
C GLY A 86 20.50 -7.40 -52.74
N LEU A 87 19.73 -6.31 -52.77
CA LEU A 87 20.26 -4.96 -52.95
C LEU A 87 19.70 -4.06 -51.85
N CYS A 88 20.56 -3.78 -50.88
CA CYS A 88 20.43 -2.63 -49.99
C CYS A 88 20.58 -1.34 -50.81
N LEU A 89 19.62 -0.43 -50.69
CA LEU A 89 19.88 1.01 -50.63
C LEU A 89 19.42 1.51 -49.27
#